data_AF-A0A524LVG5-F1
#
_entry.id   AF-A0A524LVG5-F1
#
_cell.length_a   1.000
_cell.length_b   1.000
_cell.length_c   1.000
_cell.angle_alpha   90.00
_cell.angle_beta   90.00
_cell.angle_gamma   90.00
#
_symmetry.space_group_name_H-M   'P 1'
#
loop_
_entity.id
_entity.type
_entity.pdbx_description
1 polymer ?
#
loop_
_entity_poly.entity_id
_entity_poly.type
_entity_poly.pdbx_seq_one_letter_code
_entity_poly.pdbx_strand_id
1 'polypeptide(L)'
;MKKQPADKSPHSPKLHITIKDFFLAFWKTIVVWIIIGVFIAIALHFEVDKAIIGAVVVVFGLVTQAFIGLIGIIALVPFIGPIIAKVLALPLFWLINALGYFVSILAIKKGFSKDVLNYRVLTIVFLVGIVIGYIIGKFV
;
A
#
# COMPACT_ATOMS: atom_id res chain seq x y z
N MET A 1 70.90 15.06 -9.58
CA MET A 1 69.84 15.50 -8.63
C MET A 1 68.57 15.82 -9.40
N LYS A 2 67.55 14.96 -9.37
CA LYS A 2 66.19 15.30 -9.78
C LYS A 2 65.23 14.77 -8.71
N LYS A 3 64.54 15.71 -8.06
CA LYS A 3 63.63 15.49 -6.93
C LYS A 3 62.42 14.65 -7.37
N GLN A 4 62.02 13.74 -6.49
CA GLN A 4 60.74 13.01 -6.53
C GLN A 4 59.58 13.97 -6.20
N PRO A 5 58.36 13.68 -6.67
CA PRO A 5 57.27 13.55 -5.70
C PRO A 5 56.41 12.33 -6.05
N ALA A 6 56.27 11.39 -5.12
CA ALA A 6 55.28 11.37 -4.04
C ALA A 6 53.95 10.76 -4.54
N ASP A 7 53.76 9.53 -4.07
CA ASP A 7 52.55 8.74 -3.91
C ASP A 7 51.23 9.40 -4.35
N LYS A 8 50.60 8.82 -5.37
CA LYS A 8 49.18 9.03 -5.70
C LYS A 8 48.40 7.77 -5.36
N SER A 9 48.24 7.51 -4.07
CA SER A 9 47.20 6.62 -3.59
C SER A 9 45.83 7.26 -3.91
N PRO A 10 44.89 6.54 -4.56
CA PRO A 10 43.58 7.09 -4.83
C PRO A 10 42.87 7.30 -3.50
N HIS A 11 42.70 8.57 -3.13
CA HIS A 11 41.87 8.97 -2.01
C HIS A 11 40.45 8.46 -2.26
N SER A 12 40.10 7.33 -1.64
CA SER A 12 38.72 6.85 -1.61
C SER A 12 37.86 7.93 -0.94
N PRO A 13 36.76 8.38 -1.56
CA PRO A 13 35.91 9.38 -0.94
C PRO A 13 35.39 8.81 0.39
N LYS A 14 35.84 9.37 1.50
CA LYS A 14 35.29 9.04 2.83
C LYS A 14 33.85 9.53 2.84
N LEU A 15 32.93 8.60 2.64
CA LEU A 15 31.49 8.86 2.69
C LEU A 15 31.13 9.24 4.14
N HIS A 16 31.15 10.53 4.46
CA HIS A 16 30.62 11.04 5.72
C HIS A 16 29.10 10.94 5.66
N ILE A 17 28.55 9.81 6.11
CA ILE A 17 27.11 9.66 6.29
C ILE A 17 26.72 10.53 7.49
N THR A 18 26.07 11.67 7.23
CA THR A 18 25.55 12.52 8.28
C THR A 18 24.25 11.91 8.80
N ILE A 19 23.96 12.04 10.10
CA ILE A 19 22.70 11.55 10.72
C ILE A 19 21.47 12.08 9.96
N LYS A 20 21.57 13.29 9.41
CA LYS A 20 20.54 13.91 8.57
C LYS A 20 20.29 13.11 7.28
N ASP A 21 21.34 12.65 6.62
CA ASP A 21 21.26 11.88 5.37
C ASP A 21 20.62 10.51 5.62
N PHE A 22 20.96 9.89 6.75
CA PHE A 22 20.33 8.64 7.19
C PHE A 22 18.82 8.82 7.42
N PHE A 23 18.42 9.85 8.17
CA PHE A 23 17.01 10.11 8.42
C PHE A 23 16.24 10.42 7.13
N LEU A 24 16.82 11.22 6.23
CA LEU A 24 16.23 11.54 4.93
C LEU A 24 16.12 10.31 4.02
N ALA A 25 17.07 9.38 4.08
CA ALA A 25 17.04 8.15 3.30
C ALA A 25 15.97 7.17 3.81
N PHE A 26 15.78 7.06 5.13
CA PHE A 26 14.93 6.03 5.74
C PHE A 26 13.65 6.55 6.40
N TRP A 27 13.28 7.82 6.21
CA TRP A 27 12.13 8.45 6.88
C TRP A 27 10.83 7.64 6.73
N LYS A 28 10.56 7.08 5.54
CA LYS A 28 9.36 6.25 5.31
C LYS A 28 9.35 5.00 6.18
N THR A 29 10.49 4.31 6.26
CA THR A 29 10.64 3.10 7.09
C THR A 29 10.49 3.47 8.57
N ILE A 30 11.12 4.57 9.00
CA ILE A 30 11.02 5.06 10.38
C ILE A 30 9.56 5.37 10.74
N VAL A 31 8.82 6.05 9.86
CA VAL A 31 7.39 6.34 10.06
C VAL A 31 6.57 5.06 10.21
N VAL A 32 6.82 4.03 9.39
CA VAL A 32 6.11 2.75 9.49
C VAL A 32 6.37 2.07 10.84
N TRP A 33 7.62 2.03 11.30
CA TRP A 33 7.96 1.47 12.61
C TRP A 33 7.31 2.24 13.77
N ILE A 34 7.26 3.57 13.68
CA ILE A 34 6.55 4.41 14.65
C ILE A 34 5.06 4.06 14.68
N ILE A 35 4.41 3.93 13.52
CA ILE A 35 2.98 3.56 13.43
C ILE A 35 2.73 2.19 14.08
N ILE A 36 3.58 1.19 13.79
CA ILE A 36 3.48 -0.14 14.41
C ILE A 36 3.65 -0.05 15.93
N GLY A 37 4.64 0.71 16.40
CA GLY A 37 4.87 0.91 17.83
C GLY A 37 3.69 1.58 18.54
N VAL A 38 3.11 2.62 17.93
CA VAL A 38 1.91 3.30 18.43
C VAL A 38 0.71 2.35 18.46
N PHE A 39 0.50 1.56 17.41
CA PHE A 39 -0.58 0.57 17.36
C PHE A 39 -0.47 -0.46 18.49
N ILE A 40 0.73 -0.99 18.74
CA ILE A 40 0.98 -1.94 19.82
C ILE A 40 0.76 -1.27 21.18
N ALA A 41 1.25 -0.04 21.38
CA ALA A 41 1.06 0.69 22.63
C ALA A 41 -0.42 0.94 22.93
N ILE A 42 -1.21 1.31 21.91
CA ILE A 42 -2.67 1.46 22.01
C ILE A 42 -3.31 0.13 22.40
N ALA A 43 -2.96 -0.97 21.72
CA ALA A 43 -3.52 -2.29 22.02
C ALA A 43 -3.22 -2.75 23.46
N LEU A 44 -2.01 -2.49 23.95
CA LEU A 44 -1.64 -2.76 25.34
C LEU A 44 -2.38 -1.85 26.33
N HIS A 45 -2.61 -0.58 25.98
CA HIS A 45 -3.37 0.35 26.81
C HIS A 45 -4.84 -0.08 26.96
N PHE A 46 -5.42 -0.69 25.94
CA PHE A 46 -6.77 -1.28 25.98
C PHE A 46 -6.80 -2.70 26.58
N GLU A 47 -5.71 -3.14 27.22
CA GLU A 47 -5.59 -4.45 27.87
C GLU A 47 -5.88 -5.65 26.93
N VAL A 48 -5.62 -5.49 25.63
CA VAL A 48 -5.75 -6.59 24.67
C VAL A 48 -4.72 -7.67 25.02
N ASP A 49 -5.16 -8.93 25.03
CA ASP A 49 -4.30 -10.08 25.31
C ASP A 49 -3.07 -10.07 24.38
N LYS A 50 -1.88 -10.21 24.98
CA LYS A 50 -0.59 -10.21 24.27
C LYS A 50 -0.52 -11.32 23.22
N ALA A 51 -1.18 -12.46 23.46
CA ALA A 51 -1.28 -13.54 22.48
C ALA A 51 -2.06 -13.10 21.24
N ILE A 52 -3.14 -12.32 21.43
CA ILE A 52 -3.94 -11.77 20.32
C ILE A 52 -3.12 -10.72 19.57
N ILE A 53 -2.44 -9.80 20.27
CA ILE A 53 -1.58 -8.79 19.63
C ILE A 53 -0.50 -9.48 18.80
N GLY A 54 0.19 -10.46 19.36
CA GLY A 54 1.21 -11.24 18.66
C GLY A 54 0.66 -11.97 17.44
N ALA A 55 -0.50 -12.63 17.58
CA ALA A 55 -1.16 -13.31 16.47
C ALA A 55 -1.53 -12.34 15.34
N VAL A 56 -2.11 -11.17 15.65
CA VAL A 56 -2.47 -10.15 14.65
C VAL A 56 -1.23 -9.64 13.92
N VAL A 57 -0.16 -9.31 14.64
CA VAL A 57 1.09 -8.81 14.04
C VAL A 57 1.71 -9.87 13.12
N VAL A 58 1.76 -11.13 13.55
CA VAL A 58 2.30 -12.24 12.74
C VAL A 58 1.45 -12.47 11.50
N VAL A 59 0.12 -12.56 11.64
CA VAL A 59 -0.79 -12.75 10.50
C VAL A 59 -0.66 -11.59 9.52
N PHE A 60 -0.59 -10.34 9.99
CA PHE A 60 -0.45 -9.18 9.12
C PHE A 60 0.89 -9.19 8.36
N GLY A 61 1.98 -9.59 9.04
CA GLY A 61 3.28 -9.77 8.43
C GLY A 61 3.27 -10.85 7.33
N LEU A 62 2.70 -12.02 7.63
CA LEU A 62 2.57 -13.12 6.67
C LEU A 62 1.73 -12.76 5.45
N VAL A 63 0.58 -12.10 5.66
CA VAL A 63 -0.28 -11.63 4.57
C VAL A 63 0.45 -10.61 3.70
N THR A 64 1.15 -9.64 4.31
CA THR A 64 1.94 -8.65 3.57
C THR A 64 3.03 -9.33 2.72
N GLN A 65 3.75 -10.29 3.29
CA GLN A 65 4.79 -11.03 2.59
C GLN A 65 4.22 -11.88 1.44
N ALA A 66 3.05 -12.51 1.64
CA ALA A 66 2.35 -13.24 0.60
C ALA A 66 1.92 -12.32 -0.57
N PHE A 67 1.41 -11.12 -0.27
CA PHE A 67 1.08 -10.11 -1.29
C PHE A 67 2.30 -9.66 -2.08
N ILE A 68 3.43 -9.41 -1.41
CA ILE A 68 4.70 -9.06 -2.09
C ILE A 68 5.12 -10.18 -3.03
N GLY A 69 5.04 -11.45 -2.60
CA GLY A 69 5.35 -12.61 -3.43
C GLY A 69 4.44 -12.72 -4.65
N LEU A 70 3.12 -12.57 -4.45
CA LEU A 70 2.13 -12.59 -5.53
C LEU A 70 2.37 -11.47 -6.55
N ILE A 71 2.60 -10.23 -6.07
CA ILE A 71 2.90 -9.08 -6.92
C ILE A 71 4.18 -9.33 -7.71
N GLY A 72 5.21 -9.92 -7.08
CA GLY A 72 6.46 -10.29 -7.75
C GLY A 72 6.25 -11.28 -8.90
N ILE A 73 5.41 -12.30 -8.69
CA ILE A 73 5.07 -13.27 -9.74
C ILE A 73 4.32 -12.59 -10.88
N ILE A 74 3.31 -11.76 -10.56
CA ILE A 74 2.51 -11.05 -11.56
C ILE A 74 3.37 -10.10 -12.40
N ALA A 75 4.35 -9.43 -11.78
CA ALA A 75 5.25 -8.50 -12.45
C ALA A 75 6.17 -9.15 -13.51
N LEU A 76 6.33 -10.48 -13.50
CA LEU A 76 7.07 -11.21 -14.53
C LEU A 76 6.37 -11.19 -15.89
N VAL A 77 5.04 -10.99 -15.92
CA VAL A 77 4.29 -10.89 -17.16
C VAL A 77 4.56 -9.53 -17.81
N PRO A 78 5.16 -9.47 -19.02
CA PRO A 78 5.49 -8.20 -19.66
C PRO A 78 4.21 -7.40 -19.94
N PHE A 79 4.34 -6.07 -19.86
CA PHE A 79 3.28 -5.08 -20.10
C PHE A 79 2.10 -5.13 -19.11
N ILE A 80 1.37 -6.24 -19.04
CA ILE A 80 0.17 -6.41 -18.20
C ILE A 80 0.52 -6.61 -16.72
N GLY A 81 1.59 -7.34 -16.43
CA GLY A 81 2.02 -7.64 -15.07
C GLY A 81 2.21 -6.39 -14.20
N PRO A 82 3.04 -5.42 -14.62
CA PRO A 82 3.23 -4.17 -13.88
C PRO A 82 1.95 -3.36 -13.67
N ILE A 83 0.98 -3.43 -14.58
CA ILE A 83 -0.29 -2.70 -14.46
C ILE A 83 -1.14 -3.34 -13.35
N ILE A 84 -1.30 -4.67 -13.38
CA ILE A 84 -2.06 -5.40 -12.36
C ILE A 84 -1.38 -5.30 -11.00
N ALA A 85 -0.06 -5.46 -10.95
CA ALA A 85 0.76 -5.32 -9.75
C ALA A 85 0.53 -3.99 -9.03
N LYS A 86 0.43 -2.88 -9.77
CA LYS A 86 0.14 -1.56 -9.19
C LYS A 86 -1.23 -1.49 -8.53
N VAL A 87 -2.24 -2.12 -9.12
CA VAL A 87 -3.61 -2.14 -8.55
C VAL A 87 -3.66 -3.05 -7.30
N LEU A 88 -2.99 -4.20 -7.34
CA LEU A 88 -2.91 -5.12 -6.21
C LEU A 88 -2.08 -4.56 -5.04
N ALA A 89 -1.10 -3.71 -5.32
CA ALA A 89 -0.26 -3.06 -4.32
C ALA A 89 -0.97 -1.94 -3.52
N LEU A 90 -2.29 -1.72 -3.72
CA LEU A 90 -3.09 -0.73 -3.00
C LEU A 90 -3.97 -1.39 -1.92
N PRO A 91 -3.40 -1.87 -0.80
CA PRO A 91 -4.15 -2.64 0.19
C PRO A 91 -5.34 -1.88 0.78
N LEU A 92 -5.22 -0.57 0.94
CA LEU A 92 -6.31 0.27 1.47
C LEU A 92 -7.55 0.28 0.55
N PHE A 93 -7.34 0.25 -0.78
CA PHE A 93 -8.45 0.19 -1.73
C PHE A 93 -9.24 -1.11 -1.58
N TRP A 94 -8.53 -2.24 -1.46
CA TRP A 94 -9.12 -3.55 -1.24
C TRP A 94 -9.85 -3.64 0.11
N LEU A 95 -9.29 -3.06 1.17
CA LEU A 95 -9.93 -3.04 2.50
C LEU A 95 -11.24 -2.23 2.48
N ILE A 96 -11.23 -1.02 1.94
CA ILE A 96 -12.43 -0.17 1.86
C ILE A 96 -13.50 -0.85 0.99
N ASN A 97 -13.09 -1.46 -0.12
CA ASN A 97 -13.99 -2.16 -1.02
C ASN A 97 -14.61 -3.41 -0.35
N ALA A 98 -13.79 -4.23 0.31
CA ALA A 98 -14.26 -5.37 1.10
C ALA A 98 -15.23 -4.94 2.21
N LEU A 99 -14.92 -3.84 2.91
CA LEU A 99 -15.81 -3.27 3.93
C LEU A 99 -17.14 -2.81 3.32
N GLY A 100 -17.12 -2.16 2.15
CA GLY A 100 -18.32 -1.75 1.43
C GLY A 100 -19.22 -2.93 1.06
N TYR A 101 -18.63 -4.04 0.60
CA TYR A 101 -19.36 -5.29 0.34
C TYR A 101 -19.86 -5.94 1.62
N PHE A 102 -19.06 -5.96 2.68
CA PHE A 102 -19.46 -6.51 3.97
C PHE A 102 -20.68 -5.78 4.54
N VAL A 103 -20.63 -4.45 4.58
CA VAL A 103 -21.77 -3.60 5.00
C VAL A 103 -22.97 -3.82 4.09
N SER A 104 -22.76 -3.98 2.78
CA SER A 104 -23.86 -4.25 1.84
C SER A 104 -24.55 -5.59 2.12
N ILE A 105 -23.78 -6.64 2.43
CA ILE A 105 -24.34 -7.94 2.80
C ILE A 105 -25.16 -7.82 4.09
N LEU A 106 -24.65 -7.10 5.09
CA LEU A 106 -25.39 -6.85 6.33
C LEU A 106 -26.68 -6.06 6.09
N ALA A 107 -26.65 -5.06 5.21
CA ALA A 107 -27.82 -4.26 4.86
C ALA A 107 -28.89 -5.08 4.11
N ILE A 108 -28.47 -5.94 3.17
CA ILE A 108 -29.34 -6.89 2.46
C ILE A 108 -30.02 -7.83 3.47
N LYS A 109 -29.26 -8.40 4.41
CA LYS A 109 -29.81 -9.26 5.47
C LYS A 109 -30.82 -8.54 6.36
N LYS A 110 -30.70 -7.22 6.52
CA LYS A 110 -31.62 -6.37 7.30
C LYS A 110 -32.84 -5.87 6.49
N GLY A 111 -32.99 -6.28 5.23
CA GLY A 111 -34.13 -5.91 4.38
C GLY A 111 -33.91 -4.67 3.50
N PHE A 112 -32.75 -4.02 3.58
CA PHE A 112 -32.40 -2.83 2.76
C PHE A 112 -31.89 -3.21 1.35
N SER A 113 -32.27 -4.37 0.83
CA SER A 113 -31.79 -4.88 -0.45
C SER A 113 -32.11 -3.94 -1.61
N LYS A 114 -33.30 -3.32 -1.60
CA LYS A 114 -33.72 -2.35 -2.61
C LYS A 114 -32.87 -1.09 -2.58
N ASP A 115 -32.52 -0.59 -1.40
CA ASP A 115 -31.68 0.61 -1.26
C ASP A 115 -30.25 0.31 -1.75
N VAL A 116 -29.67 -0.80 -1.30
CA VAL A 116 -28.33 -1.23 -1.75
C VAL A 116 -28.29 -1.40 -3.28
N LEU A 117 -29.32 -2.00 -3.87
CA LEU A 117 -29.42 -2.14 -5.33
C LEU A 117 -29.60 -0.79 -6.02
N ASN A 118 -30.49 0.07 -5.53
CA ASN A 118 -30.74 1.38 -6.12
C ASN A 118 -29.47 2.23 -6.16
N TYR A 119 -28.70 2.28 -5.07
CA TYR A 119 -27.42 3.00 -5.06
C TYR A 119 -26.43 2.44 -6.08
N ARG A 120 -26.31 1.10 -6.16
CA ARG A 120 -25.40 0.44 -7.12
C ARG A 120 -25.82 0.72 -8.56
N VAL A 121 -27.10 0.56 -8.87
CA VAL A 121 -27.66 0.84 -10.20
C VAL A 121 -27.46 2.31 -10.56
N LEU A 122 -27.73 3.24 -9.64
CA LEU A 122 -27.53 4.67 -9.87
C LEU A 122 -26.08 5.00 -10.21
N THR A 123 -25.12 4.46 -9.44
CA THR A 123 -23.69 4.66 -9.73
C THR A 123 -23.29 4.06 -11.08
N ILE A 124 -23.76 2.85 -11.42
CA ILE A 124 -23.46 2.22 -12.72
C ILE A 124 -24.03 3.05 -13.86
N VAL A 125 -25.30 3.47 -13.78
CA VAL A 125 -25.95 4.30 -14.80
C VAL A 125 -25.20 5.62 -14.97
N PHE A 126 -24.80 6.27 -13.87
CA PHE A 126 -24.04 7.51 -13.91
C PHE A 126 -22.66 7.33 -14.57
N LEU A 127 -21.90 6.30 -14.19
CA LEU A 127 -20.60 6.02 -14.79
C LEU A 127 -20.70 5.71 -16.29
N VAL A 128 -21.70 4.91 -16.68
CA VAL A 128 -21.96 4.61 -18.10
C VAL A 128 -22.35 5.89 -18.85
N GLY A 129 -23.21 6.72 -18.27
CA GLY A 129 -23.60 8.01 -18.85
C GLY A 129 -22.41 8.94 -19.09
N ILE A 130 -21.49 9.06 -18.12
CA ILE A 130 -20.26 9.84 -18.28
C ILE A 130 -19.38 9.28 -19.40
N VAL A 131 -19.18 7.96 -19.44
CA VAL A 131 -18.36 7.33 -20.47
C VAL A 131 -18.95 7.57 -21.86
N ILE A 132 -20.25 7.37 -22.04
CA ILE A 132 -20.95 7.64 -23.30
C ILE A 132 -20.83 9.12 -23.68
N GLY A 133 -21.11 10.03 -22.73
CA GLY A 133 -21.01 11.46 -22.96
C GLY A 133 -19.61 11.92 -23.36
N TYR A 134 -18.56 11.38 -22.73
CA TYR A 134 -17.17 11.63 -23.08
C TYR A 134 -16.83 11.13 -24.49
N ILE A 135 -17.27 9.92 -24.84
CA ILE A 135 -17.04 9.34 -26.17
C ILE A 135 -17.69 10.22 -27.23
N ILE A 136 -18.98 10.56 -27.09
CA ILE A 136 -19.71 11.39 -28.05
C ILE A 136 -19.09 12.79 -28.16
N GLY A 137 -18.80 13.43 -27.01
CA GLY A 137 -18.22 14.77 -26.97
C GLY A 137 -16.81 14.87 -27.56
N LYS A 138 -16.09 13.74 -27.69
CA LYS A 138 -14.78 13.69 -28.38
C LYS A 138 -14.93 13.63 -29.91
N PHE A 139 -16.07 13.16 -30.41
CA PHE A 139 -16.32 12.97 -31.85
C PHE A 139 -17.02 14.16 -32.52
N VAL A 140 -17.52 15.11 -31.73
CA VAL A 140 -18.05 16.41 -32.18
C VAL A 140 -16.95 17.44 -32.09
#